data_AF-A0A6M3JW81-F1
#
_entry.id   AF-A0A6M3JW81-F1
#
_cell.length_a   1.000
_cell.length_b   1.000
_cell.length_c   1.000
_cell.angle_alpha   90.00
_cell.angle_beta   90.00
_cell.angle_gamma   90.00
#
_symmetry.space_group_name_H-M   'P 1'
#
loop_
_entity.id
_entity.type
_entity.pdbx_description
1 polymer ?
#
loop_
_entity_poly.entity_id
_entity_poly.type
_entity_poly.pdbx_seq_one_letter_code
_entity_poly.pdbx_strand_id
1 'polypeptide(L)'
;MQILRADTAINVKIGPAVAVADGLTPVTNLSLATADEAELLKSNTTATASIAASAFGAITNCDGWYWLTLTAGNVDTEGLLTICINDDDLILPLWGHFMVMSVSAFDALFGAAGSGYIGDITTIKQVLTGNWAIINNQLIMYDTDGTTALYTFNLTQDGVATEFNPDARTVV
;
A
#
# COMPACT_ATOMS: atom_id res chain seq x y z
N MET A 1 0.72 -7.59 -13.18
CA MET A 1 0.53 -7.93 -11.75
C MET A 1 0.12 -6.66 -11.02
N GLN A 2 -1.07 -6.65 -10.42
CA GLN A 2 -1.64 -5.49 -9.70
C GLN A 2 -1.40 -5.67 -8.19
N ILE A 3 -1.11 -4.57 -7.49
CA ILE A 3 -0.97 -4.54 -6.03
C ILE A 3 -2.33 -4.15 -5.43
N LEU A 4 -2.75 -4.88 -4.40
CA LEU A 4 -4.00 -4.69 -3.69
C LEU A 4 -3.71 -4.28 -2.24
N ARG A 5 -4.54 -3.39 -1.70
CA ARG A 5 -4.54 -3.03 -0.28
C ARG A 5 -5.22 -4.14 0.52
N ALA A 6 -4.58 -4.61 1.59
CA ALA A 6 -5.16 -5.62 2.47
C ALA A 6 -6.46 -5.12 3.17
N ASP A 7 -7.26 -6.08 3.65
CA ASP A 7 -8.44 -5.85 4.51
C ASP A 7 -9.49 -4.87 3.93
N THR A 8 -9.53 -4.73 2.61
CA THR A 8 -10.37 -3.73 1.93
C THR A 8 -11.13 -4.39 0.78
N ALA A 9 -12.42 -4.10 0.66
CA ALA A 9 -13.18 -4.53 -0.52
C ALA A 9 -12.69 -3.78 -1.78
N ILE A 10 -12.42 -4.51 -2.86
CA ILE A 10 -11.83 -3.95 -4.08
C ILE A 10 -12.35 -4.67 -5.32
N ASN A 11 -12.56 -3.92 -6.40
CA ASN A 11 -12.86 -4.49 -7.71
C ASN A 11 -11.57 -4.68 -8.51
N VAL A 12 -11.38 -5.89 -9.03
CA VAL A 12 -10.25 -6.24 -9.91
C VAL A 12 -10.78 -6.67 -11.27
N LYS A 13 -9.94 -6.51 -12.29
CA LYS A 13 -10.24 -7.01 -13.64
C LYS A 13 -9.65 -8.41 -13.79
N ILE A 14 -10.44 -9.33 -14.33
CA ILE A 14 -9.97 -10.68 -14.65
C ILE A 14 -10.42 -11.07 -16.06
N GLY A 15 -9.54 -11.78 -16.76
CA GLY A 15 -9.72 -12.13 -18.16
C GLY A 15 -8.38 -12.19 -18.92
N PRO A 16 -8.43 -12.49 -20.23
CA PRO A 16 -9.64 -12.80 -20.98
C PRO A 16 -10.14 -14.22 -20.70
N ALA A 17 -11.46 -14.37 -20.49
CA ALA A 17 -12.17 -15.65 -20.52
C ALA A 17 -12.50 -15.97 -21.99
N VAL A 18 -11.94 -17.06 -22.51
CA VAL A 18 -12.13 -17.53 -23.88
C VAL A 18 -12.69 -18.93 -23.88
N ALA A 19 -13.49 -19.27 -24.89
CA ALA A 19 -14.23 -20.51 -24.96
C ALA A 19 -13.31 -21.73 -25.01
N VAL A 20 -13.68 -22.81 -24.30
CA VAL A 20 -12.92 -24.07 -24.32
C VAL A 20 -12.84 -24.70 -25.72
N ALA A 21 -13.86 -24.47 -26.56
CA ALA A 21 -13.98 -25.09 -27.88
C ALA A 21 -12.90 -24.64 -28.88
N ASP A 22 -12.44 -23.39 -28.78
CA ASP A 22 -11.51 -22.80 -29.75
C ASP A 22 -10.36 -22.01 -29.12
N GLY A 23 -10.40 -21.75 -27.81
CA GLY A 23 -9.41 -20.94 -27.10
C GLY A 23 -9.33 -19.49 -27.58
N LEU A 24 -10.34 -18.99 -28.30
CA LEU A 24 -10.32 -17.71 -28.99
C LEU A 24 -11.58 -16.89 -28.74
N THR A 25 -12.76 -17.50 -28.85
CA THR A 25 -14.03 -16.78 -28.77
C THR A 25 -14.24 -16.27 -27.35
N PRO A 26 -14.33 -14.94 -27.11
CA PRO A 26 -14.53 -14.42 -25.77
C PRO A 26 -15.88 -14.84 -25.20
N VAL A 27 -15.87 -15.31 -23.95
CA VAL A 27 -17.09 -15.66 -23.22
C VAL A 27 -17.63 -14.42 -22.52
N THR A 28 -18.93 -14.16 -22.68
CA THR A 28 -19.62 -12.97 -22.12
C THR A 28 -20.67 -13.32 -21.06
N ASN A 29 -20.91 -14.60 -20.81
CA ASN A 29 -21.90 -15.14 -19.89
C ASN A 29 -21.31 -16.07 -18.80
N LEU A 30 -20.00 -16.04 -18.55
CA LEU A 30 -19.36 -16.76 -17.44
C LEU A 30 -19.97 -16.36 -16.09
N SER A 31 -20.23 -17.35 -15.24
CA SER A 31 -20.85 -17.19 -13.92
C SER A 31 -20.05 -17.96 -12.87
N LEU A 32 -19.61 -17.29 -11.80
CA LEU A 32 -18.89 -17.95 -10.71
C LEU A 32 -19.75 -18.92 -9.89
N ALA A 33 -21.08 -18.77 -9.93
CA ALA A 33 -21.98 -19.63 -9.18
C ALA A 33 -22.18 -21.01 -9.83
N THR A 34 -21.78 -21.16 -11.09
CA THR A 34 -21.93 -22.38 -11.89
C THR A 34 -20.61 -22.89 -12.44
N ALA A 35 -19.54 -22.10 -12.35
CA ALA A 35 -18.18 -22.53 -12.65
C ALA A 35 -17.78 -23.70 -11.75
N ASP A 36 -17.03 -24.65 -12.30
CA ASP A 36 -16.51 -25.81 -11.56
C ASP A 36 -15.50 -25.37 -10.50
N GLU A 37 -14.65 -24.41 -10.86
CA GLU A 37 -13.73 -23.74 -9.94
C GLU A 37 -13.97 -22.22 -9.93
N ALA A 38 -14.09 -21.68 -8.72
CA ALA A 38 -14.12 -20.25 -8.46
C ALA A 38 -13.48 -20.00 -7.09
N GLU A 39 -12.15 -20.05 -7.03
CA GLU A 39 -11.39 -20.01 -5.77
C GLU A 39 -10.28 -18.96 -5.73
N LEU A 40 -9.93 -18.62 -4.50
CA LEU A 40 -8.72 -17.92 -4.12
C LEU A 40 -7.73 -18.88 -3.48
N LEU A 41 -6.47 -18.74 -3.85
CA LEU A 41 -5.33 -19.33 -3.21
C LEU A 41 -4.57 -18.19 -2.52
N LYS A 42 -4.75 -18.10 -1.20
CA LYS A 42 -4.09 -17.07 -0.38
C LYS A 42 -2.65 -17.48 -0.08
N SER A 43 -1.80 -16.47 0.11
CA SER A 43 -0.38 -16.63 0.39
C SER A 43 -0.11 -17.62 1.53
N ASN A 44 0.74 -18.62 1.27
CA ASN A 44 1.17 -19.64 2.25
C ASN A 44 0.03 -20.42 2.93
N THR A 45 -1.12 -20.55 2.27
CA THR A 45 -2.25 -21.37 2.74
C THR A 45 -2.38 -22.64 1.90
N THR A 46 -2.84 -23.72 2.52
CA THR A 46 -3.11 -25.00 1.83
C THR A 46 -4.58 -25.17 1.44
N ALA A 47 -5.46 -24.33 1.99
CA ALA A 47 -6.90 -24.35 1.72
C ALA A 47 -7.26 -23.25 0.73
N THR A 48 -8.19 -23.55 -0.18
CA THR A 48 -8.79 -22.55 -1.05
C THR A 48 -9.91 -21.82 -0.32
N ALA A 49 -10.22 -20.60 -0.77
CA ALA A 49 -11.41 -19.86 -0.34
C ALA A 49 -12.31 -19.63 -1.55
N SER A 50 -13.56 -20.10 -1.48
CA SER A 50 -14.52 -19.92 -2.57
C SER A 50 -14.89 -18.45 -2.76
N ILE A 51 -15.06 -18.07 -4.03
CA ILE A 51 -15.59 -16.77 -4.49
C ILE A 51 -16.84 -16.95 -5.37
N ALA A 52 -17.49 -18.12 -5.32
CA ALA A 52 -18.70 -18.41 -6.11
C ALA A 52 -19.86 -17.41 -5.87
N ALA A 53 -19.88 -16.79 -4.69
CA ALA A 53 -20.87 -15.77 -4.31
C ALA A 53 -20.42 -14.32 -4.52
N SER A 54 -19.19 -14.09 -5.02
CA SER A 54 -18.66 -12.75 -5.26
C SER A 54 -19.37 -12.07 -6.42
N ALA A 55 -19.52 -10.75 -6.35
CA ALA A 55 -20.06 -9.99 -7.48
C ALA A 55 -19.09 -10.10 -8.67
N PHE A 56 -19.62 -10.57 -9.79
CA PHE A 56 -18.88 -10.86 -11.01
C PHE A 56 -19.71 -10.44 -12.21
N GLY A 57 -19.15 -9.59 -13.07
CA GLY A 57 -19.90 -9.05 -14.20
C GLY A 57 -19.01 -8.68 -15.38
N ALA A 58 -19.49 -8.98 -16.59
CA ALA A 58 -18.79 -8.66 -17.82
C ALA A 58 -18.58 -7.15 -17.94
N ILE A 59 -17.39 -6.75 -18.40
CA ILE A 59 -17.06 -5.36 -18.66
C ILE A 59 -17.65 -4.97 -20.02
N THR A 60 -18.54 -3.99 -20.03
CA THR A 60 -19.17 -3.47 -21.26
C THR A 60 -18.11 -3.08 -22.29
N ASN A 61 -18.27 -3.55 -23.53
CA ASN A 61 -17.37 -3.31 -24.67
C ASN A 61 -15.94 -3.89 -24.51
N CYS A 62 -15.74 -4.84 -23.60
CA CYS A 62 -14.47 -5.53 -23.40
C CYS A 62 -14.74 -7.02 -23.21
N ASP A 63 -15.12 -7.69 -24.31
CA ASP A 63 -15.56 -9.09 -24.27
C ASP A 63 -14.49 -10.01 -23.67
N GLY A 64 -14.92 -10.99 -22.88
CA GLY A 64 -14.04 -11.89 -22.13
C GLY A 64 -13.44 -11.27 -20.85
N TRP A 65 -13.63 -9.96 -20.59
CA TRP A 65 -13.16 -9.34 -19.35
C TRP A 65 -14.30 -9.12 -18.36
N TYR A 66 -13.99 -9.32 -17.08
CA TYR A 66 -14.95 -9.21 -15.99
C TYR A 66 -14.42 -8.34 -14.86
N TRP A 67 -15.33 -7.60 -14.23
CA TRP A 67 -15.14 -7.06 -12.90
C TRP A 67 -15.43 -8.14 -11.88
N LEU A 68 -14.46 -8.42 -11.01
CA LEU A 68 -14.61 -9.28 -9.84
C LEU A 68 -14.47 -8.41 -8.58
N THR A 69 -15.49 -8.42 -7.72
CA THR A 69 -15.41 -7.81 -6.39
C THR A 69 -14.79 -8.80 -5.41
N LEU A 70 -13.65 -8.43 -4.86
CA LEU A 70 -13.05 -9.08 -3.71
C LEU A 70 -13.52 -8.38 -2.43
N THR A 71 -13.91 -9.15 -1.43
CA THR A 71 -14.25 -8.66 -0.10
C THR A 71 -13.00 -8.41 0.74
N ALA A 72 -13.13 -7.70 1.86
CA ALA A 72 -12.03 -7.54 2.81
C ALA A 72 -11.45 -8.89 3.25
N GLY A 73 -12.31 -9.87 3.55
CA GLY A 73 -11.90 -11.22 3.91
C GLY A 73 -11.30 -12.03 2.76
N ASN A 74 -11.36 -11.57 1.51
CA ASN A 74 -10.63 -12.20 0.41
C ASN A 74 -9.16 -11.73 0.35
N VAL A 75 -8.88 -10.53 0.87
CA VAL A 75 -7.56 -9.86 0.83
C VAL A 75 -7.02 -9.58 2.24
N ASP A 76 -7.41 -10.38 3.23
CA ASP A 76 -6.97 -10.28 4.64
C ASP A 76 -5.63 -11.00 4.92
N THR A 77 -5.00 -11.55 3.88
CA THR A 77 -3.75 -12.30 3.98
C THR A 77 -2.74 -11.68 3.04
N GLU A 78 -1.68 -11.12 3.60
CA GLU A 78 -0.62 -10.45 2.88
C GLU A 78 0.24 -11.43 2.05
N GLY A 79 0.71 -10.97 0.90
CA GLY A 79 1.53 -11.73 -0.04
C GLY A 79 0.81 -12.07 -1.35
N LEU A 80 1.25 -13.12 -2.03
CA LEU A 80 0.70 -13.51 -3.32
C LEU A 80 -0.73 -14.04 -3.16
N LEU A 81 -1.65 -13.47 -3.92
CA LEU A 81 -3.02 -13.96 -4.08
C LEU A 81 -3.19 -14.46 -5.51
N THR A 82 -3.61 -15.70 -5.67
CA THR A 82 -3.98 -16.25 -6.97
C THR A 82 -5.48 -16.52 -6.99
N ILE A 83 -6.13 -16.11 -8.08
CA ILE A 83 -7.52 -16.43 -8.40
C ILE A 83 -7.49 -17.52 -9.44
N CYS A 84 -8.29 -18.57 -9.26
CA CYS A 84 -8.50 -19.63 -10.23
C CYS A 84 -10.00 -19.67 -10.57
N ILE A 85 -10.31 -19.54 -11.86
CA ILE A 85 -11.66 -19.73 -12.36
C ILE A 85 -11.58 -20.74 -13.51
N ASN A 86 -12.41 -21.77 -13.46
CA ASN A 86 -12.55 -22.76 -14.50
C ASN A 86 -14.01 -23.20 -14.61
N ASP A 87 -14.43 -23.46 -15.84
CA ASP A 87 -15.73 -24.03 -16.19
C ASP A 87 -15.42 -24.93 -17.38
N ASP A 88 -15.35 -26.24 -17.13
CA ASP A 88 -14.77 -27.24 -18.06
C ASP A 88 -15.50 -27.27 -19.41
N ASP A 89 -16.77 -26.85 -19.41
CA ASP A 89 -17.64 -26.81 -20.58
C ASP A 89 -17.64 -25.44 -21.29
N LEU A 90 -17.26 -24.36 -20.60
CA LEU A 90 -17.41 -23.00 -21.11
C LEU A 90 -16.09 -22.30 -21.42
N ILE A 91 -15.07 -22.35 -20.57
CA ILE A 91 -13.85 -21.55 -20.72
C ILE A 91 -12.56 -22.38 -20.63
N LEU A 92 -11.48 -21.86 -21.20
CA LEU A 92 -10.15 -22.26 -20.77
C LEU A 92 -9.85 -21.74 -19.34
N PRO A 93 -9.04 -22.45 -18.55
CA PRO A 93 -8.69 -22.02 -17.20
C PRO A 93 -8.15 -20.58 -17.15
N LEU A 94 -8.70 -19.79 -16.23
CA LEU A 94 -8.39 -18.37 -16.06
C LEU A 94 -7.73 -18.13 -14.70
N TRP A 95 -6.51 -17.59 -14.74
CA TRP A 95 -5.77 -17.21 -13.54
C TRP A 95 -5.55 -15.70 -13.43
N GLY A 96 -5.79 -15.18 -12.22
CA GLY A 96 -5.46 -13.81 -11.84
C GLY A 96 -4.42 -13.79 -10.74
N HIS A 97 -3.31 -13.08 -10.92
CA HIS A 97 -2.25 -12.97 -9.91
C HIS A 97 -2.12 -11.54 -9.38
N PHE A 98 -2.18 -11.42 -8.06
CA PHE A 98 -2.17 -10.16 -7.34
C PHE A 98 -1.20 -10.22 -6.16
N MET A 99 -0.67 -9.06 -5.76
CA MET A 99 0.09 -8.92 -4.53
C MET A 99 -0.77 -8.18 -3.52
N VAL A 100 -1.14 -8.83 -2.42
CA VAL A 100 -1.80 -8.19 -1.28
C VAL A 100 -0.74 -7.60 -0.38
N MET A 101 -0.79 -6.29 -0.19
CA MET A 101 0.16 -5.53 0.61
C MET A 101 -0.52 -5.03 1.87
N SER A 102 0.21 -5.03 2.99
CA SER A 102 -0.24 -4.42 4.24
C SER A 102 -0.82 -3.02 4.00
N VAL A 103 -1.84 -2.68 4.77
CA VAL A 103 -2.52 -1.38 4.68
C VAL A 103 -1.53 -0.22 4.78
N SER A 104 -0.61 -0.26 5.75
CA SER A 104 0.35 0.82 5.99
C SER A 104 1.35 0.97 4.84
N ALA A 105 1.85 -0.13 4.28
CA ALA A 105 2.77 -0.08 3.15
C ALA A 105 2.06 0.39 1.88
N PHE A 106 0.83 -0.07 1.64
CA PHE A 106 0.02 0.39 0.50
C PHE A 106 -0.27 1.90 0.61
N ASP A 107 -0.68 2.38 1.78
CA ASP A 107 -1.02 3.79 2.00
C ASP A 107 0.24 4.68 1.90
N ALA A 108 1.40 4.20 2.37
CA ALA A 108 2.67 4.89 2.14
C ALA A 108 3.05 4.91 0.65
N LEU A 109 2.74 3.85 -0.10
CA LEU A 109 3.08 3.71 -1.51
C LEU A 109 2.17 4.54 -2.42
N PHE A 110 0.86 4.54 -2.17
CA PHE A 110 -0.13 5.12 -3.07
C PHE A 110 -0.89 6.30 -2.48
N GLY A 111 -0.89 6.49 -1.16
CA GLY A 111 -1.48 7.65 -0.48
C GLY A 111 -0.54 8.85 -0.42
N ALA A 112 0.78 8.65 -0.56
CA ALA A 112 1.78 9.72 -0.57
C ALA A 112 1.82 10.47 -1.91
N ALA A 113 0.73 11.16 -2.27
CA ALA A 113 0.64 11.98 -3.48
C ALA A 113 1.64 13.17 -3.49
N GLY A 114 2.33 13.46 -2.38
CA GLY A 114 3.22 14.62 -2.24
C GLY A 114 4.55 14.41 -1.52
N SER A 115 4.66 13.53 -0.50
CA SER A 115 5.92 13.38 0.28
C SER A 115 6.82 12.23 -0.16
N GLY A 116 6.35 11.36 -1.05
CA GLY A 116 7.04 10.12 -1.42
C GLY A 116 7.01 9.04 -0.33
N TYR A 117 7.67 7.91 -0.60
CA TYR A 117 7.67 6.70 0.24
C TYR A 117 8.41 6.84 1.57
N ILE A 118 9.24 7.88 1.70
CA ILE A 118 9.86 8.23 2.96
C ILE A 118 8.84 9.11 3.65
N GLY A 119 8.38 8.69 4.84
CA GLY A 119 7.45 9.50 5.65
C GLY A 119 7.94 10.93 5.83
N ASP A 120 7.12 11.81 6.40
CA ASP A 120 7.48 13.22 6.53
C ASP A 120 8.78 13.43 7.32
N ILE A 121 9.89 13.63 6.61
CA ILE A 121 11.22 13.92 7.17
C ILE A 121 11.47 15.43 7.26
N THR A 122 10.44 16.26 7.09
CA THR A 122 10.58 17.73 7.13
C THR A 122 11.22 18.17 8.43
N THR A 123 10.78 17.65 9.57
CA THR A 123 11.36 17.96 10.88
C THR A 123 12.81 17.53 11.01
N ILE A 124 13.18 16.35 10.47
CA ILE A 124 14.58 15.90 10.48
C ILE A 124 15.45 16.82 9.62
N LYS A 125 14.97 17.24 8.45
CA LYS A 125 15.68 18.20 7.59
C LYS A 125 15.88 19.55 8.26
N GLN A 126 14.86 20.05 8.97
CA GLN A 126 14.92 21.32 9.68
C GLN A 126 15.94 21.30 10.84
N VAL A 127 16.07 20.19 11.56
CA VAL A 127 17.11 20.05 12.61
C VAL A 127 18.52 19.97 12.02
N LEU A 128 18.69 19.29 10.87
CA LEU A 128 20.01 19.11 10.24
C LEU A 128 20.58 20.37 9.58
N THR A 129 19.77 21.41 9.33
CA THR A 129 20.28 22.69 8.80
C THR A 129 21.10 23.50 9.80
N GLY A 130 21.28 23.00 11.03
CA GLY A 130 22.23 23.55 12.00
C GLY A 130 21.75 24.81 12.73
N ASN A 131 20.45 25.13 12.67
CA ASN A 131 19.87 26.25 13.39
C ASN A 131 19.52 25.81 14.82
N TRP A 132 20.50 25.86 15.71
CA TRP A 132 20.29 25.65 17.15
C TRP A 132 20.97 26.78 17.92
N ALA A 133 20.40 27.13 19.08
CA ALA A 133 21.02 28.07 20.00
C ALA A 133 20.81 27.62 21.44
N ILE A 134 21.65 28.12 22.33
CA ILE A 134 21.41 28.03 23.77
C ILE A 134 21.05 29.42 24.27
N ILE A 135 19.84 29.55 24.83
CA ILE A 135 19.28 30.81 25.33
C ILE A 135 18.57 30.53 26.65
N ASN A 136 18.79 31.35 27.67
CA ASN A 136 18.08 31.26 28.96
C ASN A 136 18.10 29.84 29.57
N ASN A 137 19.27 29.18 29.55
CA ASN A 137 19.44 27.81 30.05
C ASN A 137 18.58 26.75 29.31
N GLN A 138 18.28 26.98 28.04
CA GLN A 138 17.57 26.04 27.17
C GLN A 138 18.32 25.84 25.85
N LEU A 139 18.45 24.59 25.40
CA LEU A 139 18.80 24.28 24.02
C LEU A 139 17.53 24.37 23.17
N ILE A 140 17.55 25.24 22.17
CA ILE A 140 16.45 25.46 21.22
C ILE A 140 16.93 25.03 19.84
N MET A 141 16.17 24.14 19.18
CA MET A 141 16.35 23.80 17.77
C MET A 141 15.27 24.54 16.97
N TYR A 142 15.68 25.32 15.97
CA TYR A 142 14.79 26.15 15.16
C TYR A 142 14.41 25.49 13.83
N ASP A 143 13.33 25.97 13.23
CA ASP A 143 12.97 25.72 11.84
C ASP A 143 14.04 26.34 10.89
N THR A 144 13.91 26.03 9.61
CA THR A 144 14.62 26.62 8.46
C THR A 144 14.56 28.14 8.41
N ASP A 145 13.56 28.78 9.05
CA ASP A 145 13.48 30.24 9.18
C ASP A 145 14.46 30.82 10.22
N GLY A 146 15.13 29.99 11.01
CA GLY A 146 16.10 30.37 12.04
C GLY A 146 15.51 31.08 13.26
N THR A 147 14.17 31.12 13.41
CA THR A 147 13.48 31.89 14.45
C THR A 147 12.33 31.14 15.13
N THR A 148 11.63 30.24 14.43
CA THR A 148 10.56 29.42 14.99
C THR A 148 11.13 28.21 15.71
N ALA A 149 10.81 27.99 16.98
CA ALA A 149 11.31 26.85 17.75
C ALA A 149 10.55 25.55 17.39
N LEU A 150 11.28 24.49 17.06
CA LEU A 150 10.74 23.13 16.86
C LEU A 150 10.77 22.31 18.14
N TYR A 151 11.90 22.38 18.86
CA TYR A 151 12.11 21.66 20.11
C TYR A 151 12.89 22.54 21.10
N THR A 152 12.53 22.41 22.38
CA THR A 152 13.18 23.10 23.49
C THR A 152 13.49 22.10 24.59
N PHE A 153 14.74 22.09 25.03
CA PHE A 153 15.22 21.25 26.13
C PHE A 153 15.82 22.13 27.23
N ASN A 154 15.39 21.96 28.48
CA ASN A 154 16.04 22.62 29.61
C ASN A 154 17.43 22.03 29.84
N LEU A 155 18.43 22.88 30.01
CA LEU A 155 19.78 22.46 30.37
C LEU A 155 19.90 22.35 31.89
N THR A 156 20.61 21.33 32.37
CA THR A 156 20.69 21.01 33.79
C THR A 156 21.64 21.92 34.58
N GLN A 157 22.36 22.83 33.90
CA GLN A 157 23.35 23.72 34.53
C GLN A 157 23.07 25.17 34.16
N ASP A 158 22.48 25.92 35.10
CA ASP A 158 22.20 27.34 34.96
C ASP A 158 23.48 28.16 34.68
N GLY A 159 23.43 29.00 33.64
CA GLY A 159 24.22 30.22 33.56
C GLY A 159 25.46 30.26 32.67
N VAL A 160 25.73 29.27 31.80
CA VAL A 160 27.01 29.21 31.06
C VAL A 160 26.94 29.51 29.56
N ALA A 161 25.83 29.23 28.87
CA ALA A 161 25.78 29.36 27.40
C ALA A 161 24.64 30.28 26.95
N THR A 162 24.96 31.49 26.50
CA THR A 162 23.99 32.47 25.96
C THR A 162 24.46 33.07 24.64
N GLU A 163 24.89 32.24 23.69
CA GLU A 163 25.34 32.70 22.39
C GLU A 163 25.01 31.70 21.25
N PHE A 164 25.00 32.20 20.01
CA PHE A 164 24.61 31.46 18.80
C PHE A 164 25.68 30.42 18.35
N ASN A 165 26.72 30.23 19.14
CA ASN A 165 27.78 29.25 18.94
C ASN A 165 28.62 29.18 20.23
N PRO A 166 28.15 28.47 21.29
CA PRO A 166 28.75 28.51 22.62
C PRO A 166 30.19 27.97 22.58
N ASP A 167 31.13 28.90 22.65
CA ASP A 167 32.58 28.78 22.64
C ASP A 167 33.23 28.13 21.40
N ALA A 168 33.94 28.97 20.64
CA ALA A 168 35.18 28.55 20.01
C ALA A 168 36.08 27.95 21.11
N ARG A 169 36.11 26.62 21.16
CA ARG A 169 36.84 25.79 22.13
C ARG A 169 38.25 26.36 22.38
N THR A 170 38.42 27.19 23.42
CA THR A 170 39.75 27.61 23.87
C THR A 170 40.37 26.39 24.51
N VAL A 171 41.22 25.71 23.75
CA VAL A 171 42.07 24.63 24.25
C VAL A 171 43.03 25.27 25.25
N VAL A 172 42.84 24.97 26.54
CA VAL A 172 43.83 25.24 27.60
C VAL A 172 44.93 24.18 27.52
#